data_AF-A0A1Z5IX76-F1
#
_entry.id   AF-A0A1Z5IX76-F1
#
_cell.length_a   1.000
_cell.length_b   1.000
_cell.length_c   1.000
_cell.angle_alpha   90.00
_cell.angle_beta   90.00
_cell.angle_gamma   90.00
#
_symmetry.space_group_name_H-M   'P 1'
#
loop_
_entity.id
_entity.type
_entity.pdbx_description
1 polymer ?
#
loop_
_entity_poly.entity_id
_entity_poly.type
_entity_poly.pdbx_seq_one_letter_code
_entity_poly.pdbx_strand_id
1 'polypeptide(L)'
;MDKRIIAVLTLSTALVGGVVSTSSHPAAASSKWHTGMPKALRGYWHTKSNTLSISSKHVYVLPRHSGASASKVKKVQYKYLGKHTYTYKQYWKSGGSYSNKITLSKSGHSLKFGGIKTSFTRGR
;
A
#
# COMPACT_ATOMS: atom_id res chain seq x y z
N MET A 1 -39.01 -31.90 -51.01
CA MET A 1 -39.80 -32.97 -50.38
C MET A 1 -38.87 -33.76 -49.45
N ASP A 2 -39.04 -33.50 -48.15
CA ASP A 2 -39.07 -34.49 -47.05
C ASP A 2 -37.81 -35.27 -46.62
N LYS A 3 -37.19 -34.71 -45.56
CA LYS A 3 -36.82 -35.32 -44.26
C LYS A 3 -36.54 -36.83 -44.20
N ARG A 4 -35.35 -37.19 -43.70
CA ARG A 4 -35.22 -38.19 -42.60
C ARG A 4 -34.17 -37.76 -41.58
N ILE A 5 -34.62 -37.83 -40.33
CA ILE A 5 -33.96 -37.51 -39.07
C ILE A 5 -33.20 -38.75 -38.61
N ILE A 6 -31.95 -38.61 -38.16
CA ILE A 6 -31.40 -39.48 -37.10
C ILE A 6 -30.73 -38.57 -36.07
N ALA A 7 -31.45 -38.38 -34.96
CA ALA A 7 -30.92 -37.79 -33.75
C ALA A 7 -30.12 -38.87 -33.00
N VAL A 8 -28.88 -38.56 -32.64
CA VAL A 8 -28.18 -39.24 -31.55
C VAL A 8 -27.86 -38.19 -30.51
N LEU A 9 -28.65 -38.22 -29.44
CA LEU A 9 -28.42 -37.50 -28.19
C LEU A 9 -27.24 -38.17 -27.48
N THR A 10 -26.10 -37.49 -27.41
CA THR A 10 -25.10 -37.77 -26.37
C THR A 10 -25.07 -36.60 -25.41
N LEU A 11 -25.86 -36.76 -24.34
CA LEU A 11 -25.90 -35.90 -23.17
C LEU A 11 -24.66 -36.19 -22.32
N SER A 12 -23.59 -35.42 -22.51
CA SER A 12 -22.44 -35.44 -21.59
C SER A 12 -22.53 -34.26 -20.65
N THR A 13 -23.20 -34.50 -19.52
CA THR A 13 -23.20 -33.63 -18.35
C THR A 13 -21.80 -33.62 -17.75
N ALA A 14 -21.03 -32.56 -17.99
CA ALA A 14 -19.81 -32.29 -17.24
C ALA A 14 -19.95 -30.93 -16.55
N LEU A 15 -20.61 -30.96 -15.40
CA LEU A 15 -20.42 -29.97 -14.34
C LEU A 15 -19.00 -30.14 -13.81
N VAL A 16 -18.07 -29.31 -14.29
CA VAL A 16 -16.81 -29.06 -13.58
C VAL A 16 -16.65 -27.57 -13.42
N GLY A 17 -16.94 -27.14 -12.19
CA GLY A 17 -16.42 -25.98 -11.49
C GLY A 17 -16.08 -24.77 -12.35
N GLY A 18 -16.94 -23.76 -12.29
CA GLY A 18 -16.59 -22.40 -12.68
C GLY A 18 -15.34 -21.95 -11.93
N VAL A 19 -14.20 -22.02 -12.61
CA VAL A 19 -13.04 -21.21 -12.27
C VAL A 19 -13.42 -19.79 -12.64
N VAL A 20 -13.96 -19.07 -11.65
CA VAL A 20 -13.95 -17.62 -11.66
C VAL A 20 -12.49 -17.22 -11.80
N SER A 21 -12.09 -16.91 -13.03
CA SER A 21 -10.89 -16.17 -13.33
C SER A 21 -10.99 -14.85 -12.57
N THR A 22 -10.49 -14.82 -11.34
CA THR A 22 -10.19 -13.59 -10.65
C THR A 22 -9.05 -12.97 -11.43
N SER A 23 -9.41 -12.24 -12.48
CA SER A 23 -8.52 -11.30 -13.16
C SER A 23 -8.11 -10.30 -12.10
N SER A 24 -6.99 -10.59 -11.43
CA SER A 24 -6.30 -9.68 -10.55
C SER A 24 -5.78 -8.54 -11.43
N HIS A 25 -6.67 -7.62 -11.78
CA HIS A 25 -6.31 -6.37 -12.42
C HIS A 25 -5.22 -5.75 -11.54
N PRO A 26 -4.01 -5.52 -12.06
CA PRO A 26 -3.02 -4.77 -11.31
C PRO A 26 -3.65 -3.41 -11.05
N ALA A 27 -3.91 -3.09 -9.77
CA ALA A 27 -4.40 -1.77 -9.38
C ALA A 27 -3.47 -0.74 -10.02
N ALA A 28 -3.99 -0.02 -11.03
CA ALA A 28 -3.20 0.90 -11.81
C ALA A 28 -2.49 1.86 -10.87
N ALA A 29 -1.18 2.02 -11.03
CA ALA A 29 -0.43 3.00 -10.27
C ALA A 29 -1.05 4.38 -10.53
N SER A 30 -1.75 4.92 -9.53
CA SER A 30 -2.42 6.21 -9.66
C SER A 30 -1.35 7.27 -9.92
N SER A 31 -1.46 7.99 -11.04
CA SER A 31 -0.48 9.05 -11.34
C SER A 31 -0.65 10.29 -10.46
N LYS A 32 -1.83 10.41 -9.81
CA LYS A 32 -2.24 11.60 -9.06
C LYS A 32 -1.64 11.63 -7.66
N TRP A 33 -1.19 12.82 -7.25
CA TRP A 33 -0.80 13.08 -5.87
C TRP A 33 -2.05 13.37 -5.03
N HIS A 34 -2.14 12.71 -3.89
CA HIS A 34 -3.21 12.88 -2.91
C HIS A 34 -2.67 13.60 -1.68
N THR A 35 -3.46 14.49 -1.09
CA THR A 35 -3.07 15.18 0.14
C THR A 35 -3.13 14.25 1.34
N GLY A 36 -2.09 14.32 2.19
CA GLY A 36 -1.92 13.58 3.42
C GLY A 36 -1.20 12.25 3.25
N MET A 37 -1.48 11.30 4.14
CA MET A 37 -0.98 9.92 4.08
C MET A 37 -2.14 8.90 4.03
N PRO A 38 -1.97 7.76 3.35
CA PRO A 38 -2.96 6.68 3.31
C PRO A 38 -3.32 6.17 4.70
N LYS A 39 -4.61 5.92 4.98
CA LYS A 39 -5.06 5.39 6.27
C LYS A 39 -4.33 4.10 6.67
N ALA A 40 -4.06 3.21 5.71
CA ALA A 40 -3.36 1.95 5.94
C ALA A 40 -1.95 2.11 6.55
N LEU A 41 -1.26 3.23 6.25
CA LEU A 41 0.09 3.49 6.75
C LEU A 41 0.09 4.22 8.11
N ARG A 42 -1.03 4.81 8.52
CA ARG A 42 -1.08 5.65 9.73
C ARG A 42 -0.83 4.81 10.98
N GLY A 43 -0.26 5.46 12.00
CA GLY A 43 0.08 4.88 13.29
C GLY A 43 1.58 4.93 13.58
N TYR A 44 1.95 4.23 14.65
CA TYR A 44 3.33 4.08 15.08
C TYR A 44 3.90 2.75 14.61
N TRP A 45 5.11 2.82 14.07
CA TRP A 45 5.85 1.67 13.62
C TRP A 45 7.19 1.66 14.31
N HIS A 46 7.67 0.50 14.74
CA HIS A 46 8.86 0.40 15.58
C HIS A 46 9.91 -0.51 14.98
N THR A 47 11.15 -0.13 15.24
CA THR A 47 12.34 -0.97 15.17
C THR A 47 12.95 -1.04 16.57
N LYS A 48 14.12 -1.67 16.71
CA LYS A 48 14.89 -1.66 17.96
C LYS A 48 15.27 -0.24 18.38
N SER A 49 15.67 0.61 17.43
CA SER A 49 16.24 1.93 17.71
C SER A 49 15.33 3.12 17.39
N ASN A 50 14.35 2.95 16.49
CA ASN A 50 13.53 4.05 15.98
C ASN A 50 12.03 3.75 16.03
N THR A 51 11.26 4.81 16.24
CA THR A 51 9.81 4.88 16.04
C THR A 51 9.51 5.75 14.82
N LEU A 52 8.84 5.17 13.84
CA LEU A 52 8.29 5.87 12.70
C LEU A 52 6.82 6.23 13.00
N SER A 53 6.55 7.52 13.18
CA SER A 53 5.21 8.07 13.36
C SER A 53 4.66 8.54 12.03
N ILE A 54 3.57 7.93 11.58
CA ILE A 54 2.89 8.29 10.33
C ILE A 54 1.48 8.79 10.68
N SER A 55 1.20 10.05 10.36
CA SER A 55 -0.15 10.62 10.43
C SER A 55 -0.57 11.13 9.06
N SER A 56 -1.80 11.63 8.94
CA SER A 56 -2.22 12.30 7.71
C SER A 56 -1.48 13.61 7.43
N LYS A 57 -0.76 14.18 8.42
CA LYS A 57 -0.15 15.51 8.32
C LYS A 57 1.37 15.50 8.41
N HIS A 58 1.97 14.39 8.82
CA HIS A 58 3.42 14.26 8.97
C HIS A 58 3.89 12.80 8.89
N VAL A 59 5.17 12.65 8.59
CA VAL A 59 5.94 11.41 8.68
C VAL A 59 7.23 11.77 9.41
N TYR A 60 7.43 11.18 10.59
CA TYR A 60 8.62 11.40 11.42
C TYR A 60 9.28 10.09 11.78
N VAL A 61 10.60 10.08 11.73
CA VAL A 61 11.42 9.06 12.36
C VAL A 61 11.98 9.68 13.63
N LEU A 62 11.70 9.04 14.76
CA LEU A 62 12.14 9.47 16.08
C LEU A 62 12.99 8.35 16.69
N PRO A 63 14.09 8.65 17.37
CA PRO A 63 14.78 7.66 18.19
C PRO A 63 13.85 7.17 19.30
N ARG A 64 13.93 5.88 19.64
CA ARG A 64 13.01 5.23 20.58
C ARG A 64 13.35 5.51 22.04
N HIS A 65 14.65 5.63 22.34
CA HIS A 65 15.17 5.73 23.70
C HIS A 65 15.68 7.13 24.07
N SER A 66 15.50 8.11 23.18
CA SER A 66 15.87 9.49 23.43
C SER A 66 14.77 10.43 22.97
N GLY A 67 14.67 11.60 23.60
CA GLY A 67 13.80 12.67 23.14
C GLY A 67 14.25 13.18 21.78
N ALA A 68 13.29 13.65 20.97
CA ALA A 68 13.58 14.28 19.70
C ALA A 68 12.64 15.44 19.41
N SER A 69 13.20 16.49 18.83
CA SER A 69 12.46 17.64 18.32
C SER A 69 12.32 17.52 16.81
N ALA A 70 11.08 17.67 16.31
CA ALA A 70 10.79 17.60 14.88
C ALA A 70 10.23 18.94 14.37
N SER A 71 10.75 19.40 13.25
CA SER A 71 10.29 20.63 12.59
C SER A 71 8.83 20.50 12.15
N LYS A 72 8.05 21.57 12.31
CA LYS A 72 6.63 21.60 11.94
C LYS A 72 6.44 21.37 10.43
N VAL A 73 5.68 20.33 10.11
CA VAL A 73 5.30 20.01 8.72
C VAL A 73 4.20 20.95 8.24
N LYS A 74 4.36 21.47 7.02
CA LYS A 74 3.39 22.30 6.30
C LYS A 74 2.35 21.46 5.59
N LYS A 75 2.80 20.46 4.82
CA LYS A 75 1.93 19.54 4.08
C LYS A 75 2.64 18.22 3.79
N VAL A 76 1.85 17.16 3.66
CA VAL A 76 2.28 15.86 3.14
C VAL A 76 1.39 15.51 1.96
N GLN A 77 1.97 14.87 0.95
CA GLN A 77 1.25 14.30 -0.17
C GLN A 77 1.78 12.90 -0.44
N TYR A 78 0.95 12.02 -0.98
CA TYR A 78 1.35 10.68 -1.38
C TYR A 78 0.85 10.33 -2.78
N LYS A 79 1.51 9.36 -3.39
CA LYS A 79 1.13 8.74 -4.66
C LYS A 79 1.27 7.22 -4.52
N TYR A 80 0.24 6.50 -4.95
CA TYR A 80 0.24 5.04 -4.92
C TYR A 80 0.96 4.47 -6.14
N LEU A 81 1.95 3.60 -5.91
CA LEU A 81 2.75 3.00 -6.97
C LEU A 81 2.35 1.55 -7.29
N GLY A 82 1.30 1.03 -6.66
CA GLY A 82 0.91 -0.38 -6.75
C GLY A 82 1.60 -1.25 -5.69
N LYS A 83 1.12 -2.49 -5.52
CA LYS A 83 1.71 -3.52 -4.64
C LYS A 83 1.98 -3.02 -3.21
N HIS A 84 1.06 -2.24 -2.64
CA HIS A 84 1.18 -1.62 -1.31
C HIS A 84 2.40 -0.70 -1.14
N THR A 85 2.93 -0.20 -2.25
CA THR A 85 4.01 0.78 -2.28
C THR A 85 3.44 2.18 -2.50
N TYR A 86 3.90 3.11 -1.68
CA TYR A 86 3.50 4.51 -1.71
C TYR A 86 4.78 5.36 -1.78
N THR A 87 4.81 6.34 -2.66
CA THR A 87 5.78 7.43 -2.56
C THR A 87 5.11 8.60 -1.86
N TYR A 88 5.82 9.30 -0.98
CA TYR A 88 5.30 10.47 -0.30
C TYR A 88 6.27 11.64 -0.41
N LYS A 89 5.73 12.85 -0.33
CA LYS A 89 6.45 14.12 -0.27
C LYS A 89 6.00 14.88 0.98
N GLN A 90 6.95 15.32 1.77
CA GLN A 90 6.74 16.14 2.95
C GLN A 90 7.39 17.51 2.75
N TYR A 91 6.71 18.56 3.16
CA TYR A 91 7.17 19.94 3.06
C TYR A 91 7.12 20.58 4.44
N TRP A 92 8.15 21.31 4.84
CA TRP A 92 8.23 21.93 6.17
C TRP A 92 7.88 23.41 6.13
N LYS A 93 7.44 23.94 7.28
CA LYS A 93 7.17 25.37 7.43
C LYS A 93 8.44 26.23 7.34
N SER A 94 9.57 25.71 7.81
CA SER A 94 10.89 26.34 7.73
C SER A 94 11.50 26.35 6.32
N GLY A 95 10.82 25.76 5.33
CA GLY A 95 11.38 25.51 4.00
C GLY A 95 11.93 24.10 3.84
N GLY A 96 12.16 23.69 2.59
CA GLY A 96 12.64 22.36 2.23
C GLY A 96 11.52 21.34 1.97
N SER A 97 11.90 20.26 1.27
CA SER A 97 11.03 19.12 1.00
C SER A 97 11.80 17.82 1.02
N TYR A 98 11.10 16.73 1.32
CA TYR A 98 11.66 15.39 1.40
C TYR A 98 10.71 14.43 0.71
N SER A 99 11.26 13.49 -0.04
CA SER A 99 10.48 12.48 -0.73
C SER A 99 11.06 11.11 -0.45
N ASN A 100 10.21 10.15 -0.13
CA ASN A 100 10.65 8.76 0.03
C ASN A 100 9.53 7.78 -0.27
N LYS A 101 9.88 6.49 -0.34
CA LYS A 101 8.96 5.37 -0.54
C LYS A 101 8.70 4.64 0.76
N ILE A 102 7.48 4.16 0.87
CA ILE A 102 7.00 3.32 1.96
C ILE A 102 6.31 2.12 1.34
N THR A 103 6.73 0.92 1.74
CA THR A 103 6.11 -0.33 1.27
C THR A 103 5.51 -1.04 2.47
N LEU A 104 4.20 -1.21 2.47
CA LEU A 104 3.50 -1.99 3.47
C LEU A 104 3.52 -3.47 3.05
N SER A 105 3.81 -4.37 3.99
CA SER A 105 3.68 -5.82 3.78
C SER A 105 2.22 -6.19 3.51
N LYS A 106 1.99 -7.30 2.80
CA LYS A 106 0.63 -7.80 2.51
C LYS A 106 -0.19 -8.03 3.78
N SER A 107 0.45 -8.48 4.87
CA SER A 107 -0.20 -8.70 6.16
C SER A 107 -0.50 -7.40 6.92
N GLY A 108 0.07 -6.25 6.52
CA GLY A 108 -0.12 -4.98 7.20
C GLY A 108 0.59 -4.84 8.55
N HIS A 109 1.35 -5.86 8.97
CA HIS A 109 2.05 -5.86 10.27
C HIS A 109 3.47 -5.31 10.20
N SER A 110 4.06 -5.26 9.01
CA SER A 110 5.39 -4.70 8.80
C SER A 110 5.43 -3.74 7.61
N LEU A 111 6.40 -2.83 7.65
CA LEU A 111 6.57 -1.76 6.68
C LEU A 111 8.05 -1.51 6.42
N LYS A 112 8.42 -1.31 5.16
CA LYS A 112 9.75 -0.86 4.75
C LYS A 112 9.70 0.64 4.47
N PHE A 113 10.56 1.39 5.14
CA PHE A 113 10.69 2.84 4.97
C PHE A 113 11.97 3.13 4.21
N GLY A 114 11.92 3.71 3.02
CA GLY A 114 13.11 3.86 2.18
C GLY A 114 14.23 4.74 2.77
N GLY A 115 13.95 5.48 3.85
CA GLY A 115 14.95 6.28 4.56
C GLY A 115 15.82 5.45 5.52
N ILE A 116 15.43 4.21 5.82
CA ILE A 116 16.14 3.31 6.74
C ILE A 116 16.07 1.88 6.21
N LYS A 117 17.20 1.17 6.11
CA LYS A 117 17.27 -0.19 5.54
C LYS A 117 16.55 -1.27 6.36
N THR A 118 15.93 -0.94 7.49
CA THR A 118 15.25 -1.88 8.39
C THR A 118 13.74 -1.87 8.20
N SER A 119 13.10 -3.02 8.40
CA SER A 119 11.63 -3.09 8.43
C SER A 119 11.11 -2.66 9.81
N PHE A 120 10.10 -1.81 9.83
CA PHE A 120 9.36 -1.46 11.02
C PHE A 120 8.18 -2.40 11.21
N THR A 121 7.77 -2.61 12.45
CA THR A 121 6.60 -3.40 12.83
C THR A 121 5.55 -2.51 13.47
N ARG A 122 4.27 -2.80 13.25
CA ARG A 122 3.18 -2.00 13.84
C ARG A 122 3.25 -2.11 15.37
N GLY A 123 3.19 -0.98 16.07
CA GLY A 123 3.02 -0.97 17.52
C GLY A 123 1.70 -1.63 17.90
N ARG A 124 1.74 -2.53 18.88
CA ARG A 124 0.53 -3.01 19.56
C ARG A 124 0.02 -1.93 20.49
#